data_AF-A0A2P4SIY2-F1
#
_entry.id   AF-A0A2P4SIY2-F1
#
_cell.length_a   1.000
_cell.length_b   1.000
_cell.length_c   1.000
_cell.angle_alpha   90.00
_cell.angle_beta   90.00
_cell.angle_gamma   90.00
#
_symmetry.space_group_name_H-M   'P 1'
#
loop_
_entity.id
_entity.type
_entity.pdbx_description
1 polymer ?
#
loop_
_entity_poly.entity_id
_entity_poly.type
_entity_poly.pdbx_seq_one_letter_code
_entity_poly.pdbx_strand_id
1 'polypeptide(L)'
;MKPLEAAELSLETVHEKFHPSVQSFPDVIGHYISGERPKGIQETEQMLKVGAALTGVGELVLDNNTIKLQPPKQGLRYYLTSADFDALLRKQESSAKLWKILTILFGFATCAALFFLLRKQYRHHRERQHLKQMQEEFRQAQERLMREVNAEGGETLKNACVICLSSAKSCVFLECGHVCSCSECYGALPEPKRCPICRQAITRVVPLYNS
;
A
#
# COMPACT_ATOMS: atom_id res chain seq x y z
N MET A 1 12.14 -5.08 58.54
CA MET A 1 12.12 -5.06 57.07
C MET A 1 12.79 -6.33 56.57
N LYS A 2 12.22 -7.05 55.60
CA LYS A 2 12.78 -8.33 55.11
C LYS A 2 13.83 -8.04 54.04
N PRO A 3 15.11 -8.39 54.24
CA PRO A 3 16.18 -8.14 53.25
C PRO A 3 15.99 -8.93 51.94
N LEU A 4 15.03 -9.86 51.89
CA LEU A 4 14.68 -10.67 50.72
C LEU A 4 13.87 -9.93 49.64
N GLU A 5 13.43 -8.70 49.87
CA GLU A 5 12.69 -7.89 48.88
C GLU A 5 13.59 -7.17 47.86
N ALA A 6 14.90 -7.43 47.88
CA ALA A 6 15.84 -6.85 46.93
C ALA A 6 15.66 -7.44 45.52
N ALA A 7 15.71 -6.58 44.50
CA ALA A 7 15.35 -6.94 43.13
C ALA A 7 16.34 -7.89 42.43
N GLU A 8 17.56 -8.07 42.95
CA GLU A 8 18.60 -8.88 42.32
C GLU A 8 19.51 -9.55 43.36
N LEU A 9 18.90 -10.30 44.30
CA LEU A 9 19.61 -11.03 45.35
C LEU A 9 20.28 -12.30 44.78
N SER A 10 21.57 -12.21 44.47
CA SER A 10 22.39 -13.33 44.01
C SER A 10 22.82 -14.21 45.18
N LEU A 11 21.94 -15.12 45.60
CA LEU A 11 22.20 -16.13 46.62
C LEU A 11 22.89 -17.35 45.99
N GLU A 12 23.84 -17.94 46.72
CA GLU A 12 24.49 -19.17 46.29
C GLU A 12 23.62 -20.37 46.68
N THR A 13 23.43 -21.33 45.78
CA THR A 13 22.71 -22.57 46.09
C THR A 13 23.58 -23.46 46.97
N VAL A 14 23.18 -23.65 48.22
CA VAL A 14 23.91 -24.48 49.19
C VAL A 14 23.36 -25.89 49.25
N HIS A 15 22.06 -26.05 48.98
CA HIS A 15 21.40 -27.35 48.95
C HIS A 15 20.48 -27.46 47.74
N GLU A 16 20.56 -28.58 47.05
CA GLU A 16 19.67 -28.92 45.95
C GLU A 16 19.25 -30.38 46.11
N LYS A 17 17.94 -30.61 46.18
CA LYS A 17 17.37 -31.93 46.32
C LYS A 17 16.13 -32.10 45.46
N PHE A 18 16.15 -33.12 44.61
CA PHE A 18 15.01 -33.47 43.77
C PHE A 18 14.15 -34.53 44.44
N HIS A 19 12.88 -34.20 44.67
CA HIS A 19 11.86 -35.10 45.20
C HIS A 19 11.00 -35.62 44.05
N PRO A 20 11.25 -36.85 43.54
CA PRO A 20 10.44 -37.40 42.46
C PRO A 20 9.01 -37.63 42.92
N SER A 21 8.03 -37.35 42.06
CA SER A 21 6.64 -37.69 42.36
C SER A 21 6.46 -39.21 42.22
N VAL A 22 6.08 -39.89 43.29
CA VAL A 22 5.68 -41.30 43.22
C VAL A 22 4.32 -41.38 42.53
N GLN A 23 4.33 -41.73 41.24
CA GLN A 23 3.14 -41.78 40.39
C GLN A 23 2.34 -43.05 40.70
N SER A 24 1.09 -42.89 41.12
CA SER A 24 0.14 -44.00 41.23
C SER A 24 -0.52 -44.25 39.87
N PHE A 25 -0.83 -45.51 39.53
CA PHE A 25 -1.39 -45.92 38.23
C PHE A 25 -2.55 -45.03 37.68
N PRO A 26 -3.53 -44.54 38.47
CA PRO A 26 -4.59 -43.68 37.94
C PRO A 26 -4.12 -42.26 37.52
N ASP A 27 -3.05 -41.70 38.10
CA ASP A 27 -2.56 -40.36 37.75
C ASP A 27 -1.93 -40.31 36.34
N VAL A 28 -1.36 -41.43 35.88
CA VAL A 28 -0.69 -41.54 34.57
C VAL A 28 -1.67 -41.30 33.42
N ILE A 29 -2.93 -41.73 33.58
CA ILE A 29 -3.97 -41.57 32.56
C ILE A 29 -4.43 -40.11 32.47
N GLY A 30 -4.59 -39.43 33.62
CA GLY A 30 -4.95 -38.00 33.67
C GLY A 30 -3.91 -37.09 33.00
N HIS A 31 -2.61 -37.35 33.22
CA HIS A 31 -1.53 -36.58 32.60
C HIS A 31 -1.43 -36.77 31.08
N TYR A 32 -1.83 -37.93 30.54
CA TYR A 32 -1.82 -38.17 29.09
C TYR A 32 -2.89 -37.35 28.37
N ILE A 33 -4.02 -37.08 29.05
CA ILE A 33 -5.10 -36.24 28.53
C ILE A 33 -4.73 -34.75 28.65
N SER A 34 -4.04 -34.36 29.74
CA SER A 34 -3.67 -32.96 30.00
C SER A 34 -2.39 -32.48 29.30
N GLY A 35 -1.54 -33.38 28.79
CA GLY A 35 -0.31 -33.04 28.05
C GLY A 35 0.89 -32.59 28.91
N GLU A 36 0.70 -32.36 30.22
CA GLU A 36 1.75 -31.97 31.16
C GLU A 36 2.05 -33.13 32.13
N ARG A 37 3.31 -33.59 32.16
CA ARG A 37 3.78 -34.68 33.04
C ARG A 37 4.68 -34.13 34.15
N PRO A 38 4.19 -34.00 35.39
CA PRO A 38 5.02 -33.52 36.50
C PRO A 38 6.07 -34.58 36.86
N LYS A 39 7.35 -34.22 36.75
CA LYS A 39 8.49 -35.12 37.02
C LYS A 39 8.83 -35.21 38.52
N GLY A 40 8.45 -34.22 39.32
CA GLY A 40 8.80 -34.10 40.73
C GLY A 40 8.91 -32.64 41.16
N ILE A 41 9.19 -32.43 42.44
CA ILE A 41 9.45 -31.11 43.02
C ILE A 41 10.94 -30.98 43.27
N GLN A 42 11.54 -29.91 42.78
CA GLN A 42 12.94 -29.59 43.04
C GLN A 42 12.99 -28.56 44.16
N GLU A 43 13.60 -28.94 45.28
CA GLU A 43 13.84 -28.05 46.40
C GLU A 43 15.28 -27.52 46.30
N THR A 44 15.42 -26.20 46.24
CA THR A 44 16.73 -25.51 46.21
C THR A 44 16.79 -24.51 47.35
N GLU A 45 17.75 -24.67 48.26
CA GLU A 45 18.03 -23.69 49.30
C GLU A 45 19.18 -22.79 48.84
N GLN A 46 18.93 -21.49 48.83
CA GLN A 46 19.92 -20.48 48.47
C GLN A 46 20.22 -19.59 49.67
N MET A 47 21.51 -19.33 49.92
CA MET A 47 21.95 -18.59 51.11
C MET A 47 23.11 -17.67 50.76
N LEU A 48 23.30 -16.64 51.60
CA LEU A 48 24.50 -15.81 51.56
C LEU A 48 25.51 -16.32 52.59
N LYS A 49 26.72 -16.66 52.15
CA LYS A 49 27.79 -17.09 53.06
C LYS A 49 28.27 -15.94 53.95
N VAL A 50 28.59 -16.25 55.20
CA VAL A 50 29.15 -15.28 56.16
C VAL A 50 30.52 -14.81 55.64
N GLY A 51 30.72 -13.49 55.57
CA GLY A 51 31.94 -12.88 55.03
C GLY A 51 31.91 -12.62 53.52
N ALA A 52 30.83 -12.97 52.82
CA ALA A 52 30.65 -12.58 51.43
C ALA A 52 30.49 -11.06 51.29
N ALA A 53 31.25 -10.45 50.38
CA ALA A 53 31.08 -9.04 50.02
C ALA A 53 29.83 -8.89 49.14
N LEU A 54 28.99 -7.91 49.46
CA LEU A 54 27.81 -7.56 48.68
C LEU A 54 27.80 -6.07 48.35
N THR A 55 27.41 -5.75 47.14
CA THR A 55 27.12 -4.38 46.70
C THR A 55 25.64 -4.11 46.94
N GLY A 56 25.35 -3.25 47.91
CA GLY A 56 24.01 -2.77 48.21
C GLY A 56 23.79 -1.35 47.67
N VAL A 57 22.72 -1.13 46.91
CA VAL A 57 22.29 0.20 46.44
C VAL A 57 20.97 0.55 47.11
N GLY A 58 21.01 1.57 47.97
CA GLY A 58 19.87 2.03 48.77
C GLY A 58 20.18 3.29 49.56
N GLU A 59 19.30 3.64 50.49
CA GLU A 59 19.47 4.78 51.39
C GLU A 59 20.24 4.35 52.64
N LEU A 60 21.26 5.11 53.04
CA LEU A 60 22.01 4.85 54.27
C LEU A 60 21.42 5.66 55.42
N VAL A 61 21.05 4.98 56.50
CA VAL A 61 20.52 5.59 57.72
C VAL A 61 21.40 5.19 58.90
N LEU A 62 21.72 6.17 59.74
CA LEU A 62 22.45 5.95 60.99
C LEU A 62 21.45 5.71 62.12
N ASP A 63 21.49 4.50 62.71
CA ASP A 63 20.65 4.11 63.83
C ASP A 63 21.53 3.56 64.97
N ASN A 64 21.49 4.19 66.15
CA ASN A 64 22.25 3.79 67.33
C ASN A 64 23.74 3.50 67.05
N ASN A 65 24.44 4.43 66.40
CA ASN A 65 25.84 4.30 65.95
C ASN A 65 26.13 3.17 64.94
N THR A 66 25.11 2.51 64.38
CA THR A 66 25.26 1.52 63.31
C THR A 66 24.69 2.07 62.00
N ILE A 67 25.49 2.01 60.93
CA ILE A 67 25.03 2.39 59.59
C ILE A 67 24.21 1.23 59.03
N LYS A 68 22.94 1.48 58.70
CA LYS A 68 22.02 0.52 58.11
C LYS A 68 21.65 0.96 56.70
N LEU A 69 21.69 0.02 55.76
CA LEU A 69 21.18 0.23 54.42
C LEU A 69 19.69 -0.13 54.39
N GLN A 70 18.86 0.78 53.88
CA GLN A 70 17.41 0.60 53.77
C GLN A 70 16.93 0.86 52.33
N PRO A 71 15.78 0.28 51.91
CA PRO A 71 15.19 0.61 50.63
C PRO A 71 14.82 2.11 50.59
N PRO A 72 15.10 2.80 49.46
CA PRO A 72 14.87 4.23 49.34
C PRO A 72 13.36 4.58 49.37
N LYS A 73 12.99 5.64 50.09
CA LYS A 73 11.59 6.05 50.31
C LYS A 73 10.82 6.48 49.04
N GLN A 74 11.50 6.69 47.91
CA GLN A 74 10.94 7.30 46.69
C GLN A 74 10.56 6.29 45.58
N GLY A 75 10.17 5.06 45.93
CA GLY A 75 9.75 4.05 44.94
C GLY A 75 10.87 3.56 44.00
N LEU A 76 12.12 3.91 44.31
CA LEU A 76 13.30 3.43 43.61
C LEU A 76 13.61 2.00 44.05
N ARG A 77 14.18 1.20 43.14
CA ARG A 77 14.47 -0.21 43.41
C ARG A 77 15.68 -0.36 44.33
N TYR A 78 15.54 -1.25 45.30
CA TYR A 78 16.61 -1.68 46.17
C TYR A 78 17.36 -2.85 45.55
N TYR A 79 18.68 -2.72 45.41
CA TYR A 79 19.54 -3.77 44.84
C TYR A 79 20.53 -4.26 45.88
N LEU A 80 20.65 -5.59 46.00
CA LEU A 80 21.66 -6.28 46.79
C LEU A 80 22.25 -7.37 45.91
N THR A 81 23.43 -7.15 45.35
CA THR A 81 24.06 -8.12 44.43
C THR A 81 25.46 -8.48 44.90
N SER A 82 25.95 -9.66 44.50
CA SER A 82 27.35 -10.06 44.65
C SER A 82 28.26 -9.51 43.55
N ALA A 83 27.68 -8.89 42.51
CA ALA A 83 28.43 -8.27 41.43
C ALA A 83 28.93 -6.85 41.80
N ASP A 84 29.95 -6.38 41.09
CA ASP A 84 30.45 -5.02 41.24
C ASP A 84 29.42 -3.99 40.75
N PHE A 85 29.44 -2.80 41.34
CA PHE A 85 28.58 -1.68 40.93
C PHE A 85 28.70 -1.39 39.42
N ASP A 86 29.91 -1.48 38.86
CA ASP A 86 30.15 -1.30 37.43
C ASP A 86 29.47 -2.36 36.56
N ALA A 87 29.34 -3.60 37.04
CA ALA A 87 28.69 -4.68 36.31
C ALA A 87 27.17 -4.45 36.22
N LEU A 88 26.56 -3.99 37.32
CA LEU A 88 25.15 -3.58 37.33
C LEU A 88 24.91 -2.42 36.36
N LEU A 89 25.77 -1.40 36.41
CA LEU A 89 25.63 -0.21 35.57
C LEU A 89 25.73 -0.57 34.08
N ARG A 90 26.72 -1.40 33.71
CA ARG A 90 26.92 -1.84 32.31
C ARG A 90 25.73 -2.63 31.76
N LYS A 91 25.11 -3.51 32.57
CA LYS A 91 23.95 -4.31 32.16
C LYS A 91 22.72 -3.43 31.87
N GLN A 92 22.53 -2.40 32.67
CA GLN A 92 21.43 -1.45 32.48
C GLN A 92 21.71 -0.52 31.29
N GLU A 93 22.95 -0.05 31.14
CA GLU A 93 23.36 0.81 30.03
C GLU A 93 23.33 0.09 28.68
N SER A 94 23.77 -1.18 28.61
CA SER A 94 23.74 -1.97 27.38
C SER A 94 22.32 -2.18 26.88
N SER A 95 21.39 -2.47 27.79
CA SER A 95 19.97 -2.59 27.46
C SER A 95 19.44 -1.27 26.90
N ALA A 96 19.70 -0.15 27.56
CA ALA A 96 19.26 1.16 27.08
C ALA A 96 19.87 1.53 25.71
N LYS A 97 21.14 1.21 25.46
CA LYS A 97 21.80 1.40 24.16
C LYS A 97 21.15 0.56 23.07
N LEU A 98 20.84 -0.71 23.34
CA LEU A 98 20.15 -1.58 22.39
C LEU A 98 18.76 -1.03 22.03
N TRP A 99 17.97 -0.60 23.01
CA TRP A 99 16.67 0.02 22.76
C TRP A 99 16.79 1.30 21.94
N LYS A 100 17.80 2.15 22.21
CA LYS A 100 18.07 3.35 21.40
C LYS A 100 18.44 3.01 19.95
N ILE A 101 19.25 1.97 19.73
CA ILE A 101 19.64 1.55 18.37
C ILE A 101 18.41 1.02 17.62
N LEU A 102 17.59 0.19 18.28
CA LEU A 102 16.37 -0.35 17.70
C LEU A 102 15.41 0.77 17.27
N THR A 103 15.18 1.78 18.12
CA THR A 103 14.28 2.88 17.76
C THR A 103 14.78 3.69 16.56
N ILE A 104 16.10 3.90 16.44
CA ILE A 104 16.71 4.59 15.28
C ILE A 104 16.52 3.75 14.01
N LEU A 105 16.77 2.44 14.06
CA LEU A 105 16.63 1.55 12.90
C LEU A 105 15.18 1.50 12.40
N PHE A 106 14.21 1.32 13.32
CA PHE A 106 12.80 1.34 12.96
C PHE A 106 12.36 2.70 12.43
N GLY A 107 12.84 3.81 13.03
CA GLY A 107 12.57 5.16 12.53
C GLY A 107 13.11 5.40 11.12
N PHE A 108 14.31 4.90 10.81
CA PHE A 108 14.86 4.99 9.46
C PHE A 108 14.07 4.16 8.45
N ALA A 109 13.71 2.92 8.82
CA ALA A 109 12.95 2.03 7.97
C ALA A 109 11.56 2.60 7.62
N THR A 110 10.86 3.21 8.59
CA THR A 110 9.56 3.85 8.35
C THR A 110 9.67 5.07 7.45
N CYS A 111 10.66 5.94 7.68
CA CYS A 111 10.93 7.09 6.80
C CYS A 111 11.26 6.66 5.37
N ALA A 112 12.09 5.64 5.19
CA ALA A 112 12.45 5.11 3.88
C ALA A 112 11.23 4.49 3.16
N ALA A 113 10.41 3.72 3.87
CA ALA A 113 9.18 3.15 3.32
C ALA A 113 8.17 4.24 2.91
N LEU A 114 7.98 5.25 3.76
CA LEU A 114 7.09 6.38 3.47
C LEU A 114 7.58 7.18 2.26
N PHE A 115 8.88 7.46 2.17
CA PHE A 115 9.47 8.11 1.00
C PHE A 115 9.29 7.29 -0.27
N PHE A 116 9.49 5.96 -0.20
CA PHE A 116 9.29 5.07 -1.34
C PHE A 116 7.82 5.04 -1.79
N LEU A 117 6.87 4.97 -0.86
CA LEU A 117 5.43 5.00 -1.15
C LEU A 117 5.02 6.33 -1.78
N LEU A 118 5.46 7.46 -1.23
CA LEU A 118 5.20 8.79 -1.79
C LEU A 118 5.80 8.92 -3.20
N ARG A 119 7.05 8.49 -3.40
CA ARG A 119 7.70 8.52 -4.71
C ARG A 119 6.97 7.62 -5.71
N LYS A 120 6.54 6.42 -5.28
CA LYS A 120 5.76 5.48 -6.10
C LYS A 120 4.40 6.07 -6.48
N GLN A 121 3.68 6.67 -5.53
CA GLN A 121 2.40 7.33 -5.79
C GLN A 121 2.58 8.54 -6.71
N TYR A 122 3.59 9.38 -6.46
CA TYR A 122 3.88 10.55 -7.29
C TYR A 122 4.18 10.14 -8.73
N ARG A 123 5.03 9.12 -8.93
CA ARG A 123 5.37 8.63 -10.27
C ARG A 123 4.15 8.08 -11.00
N HIS A 124 3.35 7.26 -10.32
CA HIS A 124 2.13 6.69 -10.88
C HIS A 124 1.07 7.76 -11.17
N HIS A 125 0.96 8.80 -10.34
CA HIS A 125 0.06 9.92 -10.59
C HIS A 125 0.50 10.73 -11.82
N ARG A 126 1.81 10.96 -11.96
CA ARG A 126 2.40 11.64 -13.11
C ARG A 126 2.21 10.85 -14.41
N GLU A 127 2.43 9.53 -14.39
CA GLU A 127 2.19 8.63 -15.54
C GLU A 127 0.71 8.67 -15.97
N ARG A 128 -0.23 8.65 -15.01
CA ARG A 128 -1.67 8.77 -15.30
C ARG A 128 -2.06 10.12 -15.88
N GLN A 129 -1.49 11.21 -15.38
CA GLN A 129 -1.75 12.54 -15.92
C GLN A 129 -1.25 12.67 -17.36
N HIS A 130 -0.04 12.18 -17.62
CA HIS A 130 0.53 12.18 -18.97
C HIS A 130 -0.32 11.36 -19.95
N LEU A 131 -0.78 10.17 -19.55
CA LEU A 131 -1.65 9.35 -20.40
C LEU A 131 -2.99 10.05 -20.70
N LYS A 132 -3.59 10.73 -19.70
CA LYS A 132 -4.81 11.53 -19.90
C LYS A 132 -4.58 12.71 -20.84
N GLN A 133 -3.45 13.40 -20.73
CA GLN A 133 -3.09 14.48 -21.65
C GLN A 133 -2.94 13.98 -23.09
N MET A 134 -2.19 12.89 -23.29
CA MET A 134 -2.04 12.27 -24.62
C MET A 134 -3.39 11.85 -25.22
N GLN A 135 -4.28 11.30 -24.40
CA GLN A 135 -5.62 10.89 -24.86
C GLN A 135 -6.48 12.09 -25.26
N GLU A 136 -6.40 13.18 -24.51
CA GLU A 136 -7.14 14.41 -24.81
C GLU A 136 -6.59 15.12 -26.06
N GLU A 137 -5.26 15.16 -26.22
CA GLU A 137 -4.60 15.66 -27.43
C GLU A 137 -5.02 14.85 -28.67
N PHE A 138 -5.04 13.52 -28.56
CA PHE A 138 -5.50 12.65 -29.65
C PHE A 138 -6.98 12.91 -29.99
N ARG A 139 -7.83 13.05 -28.97
CA ARG A 139 -9.25 13.38 -29.14
C ARG A 139 -9.44 14.70 -29.87
N GLN A 140 -8.71 15.75 -29.47
CA GLN A 140 -8.77 17.05 -30.11
C GLN A 140 -8.25 16.99 -31.57
N ALA A 141 -7.17 16.26 -31.83
CA ALA A 141 -6.65 16.08 -33.18
C ALA A 141 -7.67 15.37 -34.08
N GLN A 142 -8.32 14.32 -33.58
CA GLN A 142 -9.38 13.61 -34.29
C GLN A 142 -10.60 14.50 -34.57
N GLU A 143 -11.03 15.31 -33.59
CA GLU A 143 -12.13 16.27 -33.76
C GLU A 143 -11.80 17.35 -34.81
N ARG A 144 -10.55 17.84 -34.87
CA ARG A 144 -10.09 18.80 -35.90
C ARG A 144 -10.14 18.19 -37.29
N LEU A 145 -9.58 16.99 -37.47
CA LEU A 145 -9.64 16.25 -38.74
C LEU A 145 -11.09 16.02 -39.18
N MET A 146 -11.97 15.61 -38.26
CA MET A 146 -13.38 15.40 -38.60
C MET A 146 -14.10 16.69 -39.01
N ARG A 147 -13.75 17.85 -38.41
CA ARG A 147 -14.29 19.14 -38.84
C ARG A 147 -13.78 19.55 -40.22
N GLU A 148 -12.50 19.35 -40.51
CA GLU A 148 -11.92 19.63 -41.82
C GLU A 148 -12.56 18.75 -42.91
N VAL A 149 -12.67 17.44 -42.67
CA VAL A 149 -13.35 16.51 -43.58
C VAL A 149 -14.82 16.85 -43.77
N ASN A 150 -15.55 17.26 -42.71
CA ASN A 150 -16.94 17.67 -42.85
C ASN A 150 -17.10 19.02 -43.58
N ALA A 151 -16.15 19.94 -43.42
CA ALA A 151 -16.17 21.22 -44.13
C ALA A 151 -15.88 21.04 -45.62
N GLU A 152 -14.84 20.28 -45.97
CA GLU A 152 -14.46 20.02 -47.37
C GLU A 152 -15.40 19.03 -48.07
N GLY A 153 -15.76 17.94 -47.38
CA GLY A 153 -16.65 16.89 -47.88
C GLY A 153 -18.11 17.34 -47.92
N GLY A 154 -18.55 18.20 -47.00
CA GLY A 154 -19.95 18.64 -46.91
C GLY A 154 -20.38 19.50 -48.11
N GLU A 155 -19.51 20.36 -48.61
CA GLU A 155 -19.77 21.19 -49.80
C GLU A 155 -19.66 20.37 -51.10
N THR A 156 -18.63 19.54 -51.22
CA THR A 156 -18.40 18.71 -52.42
C THR A 156 -19.45 17.62 -52.58
N LEU A 157 -19.84 16.91 -51.52
CA LEU A 157 -20.89 15.89 -51.58
C LEU A 157 -22.28 16.48 -51.88
N LYS A 158 -22.58 17.69 -51.36
CA LYS A 158 -23.85 18.38 -51.67
C LYS A 158 -23.96 18.74 -53.14
N ASN A 159 -22.84 19.08 -53.80
CA ASN A 159 -22.80 19.45 -55.22
C ASN A 159 -22.43 18.29 -56.15
N ALA A 160 -22.10 17.10 -55.64
CA ALA A 160 -21.79 15.92 -56.44
C ALA A 160 -23.06 15.21 -56.97
N CYS A 161 -22.94 14.61 -58.16
CA CYS A 161 -23.95 13.74 -58.75
C CYS A 161 -24.31 12.59 -57.81
N VAL A 162 -25.60 12.36 -57.55
CA VAL A 162 -26.05 11.31 -56.60
C VAL A 162 -25.83 9.88 -57.13
N ILE A 163 -25.47 9.74 -58.41
CA ILE A 163 -25.26 8.45 -59.06
C ILE A 163 -23.77 8.06 -58.99
N CYS A 164 -22.86 8.89 -59.50
CA CYS A 164 -21.42 8.58 -59.51
C CYS A 164 -20.63 9.14 -58.34
N LEU A 165 -21.20 10.06 -57.55
CA LEU A 165 -20.56 10.78 -56.44
C LEU A 165 -19.21 11.46 -56.79
N SER A 166 -18.92 11.61 -58.10
CA SER A 166 -17.63 12.06 -58.60
C SER A 166 -17.76 13.41 -59.32
N SER A 167 -18.60 13.47 -60.35
CA SER A 167 -18.82 14.70 -61.13
C SER A 167 -19.85 15.61 -60.46
N ALA A 168 -19.74 16.93 -60.61
CA ALA A 168 -20.73 17.88 -60.12
C ALA A 168 -22.10 17.68 -60.80
N LYS A 169 -23.19 18.04 -60.10
CA LYS A 169 -24.53 18.04 -60.68
C LYS A 169 -24.60 19.07 -61.81
N SER A 170 -24.96 18.63 -63.00
CA SER A 170 -24.99 19.47 -64.20
C SER A 170 -26.29 19.33 -64.98
N CYS A 171 -27.30 18.66 -64.42
CA CYS A 171 -28.58 18.41 -65.08
C CYS A 171 -29.76 18.73 -64.16
N VAL A 172 -30.74 19.47 -64.67
CA VAL A 172 -32.06 19.66 -64.05
C VAL A 172 -33.09 18.82 -64.81
N PHE A 173 -33.84 18.01 -64.08
CA PHE A 173 -34.94 17.22 -64.67
C PHE A 173 -36.24 18.03 -64.62
N LEU A 174 -36.80 18.35 -65.79
CA LEU A 174 -38.05 19.10 -65.90
C LEU A 174 -39.27 18.20 -65.62
N GLU A 175 -40.36 18.84 -65.21
CA GLU A 175 -41.56 18.32 -64.53
C GLU A 175 -41.38 17.99 -63.04
N CYS A 176 -40.17 17.67 -62.56
CA CYS A 176 -39.92 17.41 -61.13
C CYS A 176 -38.92 18.35 -60.45
N GLY A 177 -38.11 19.10 -61.21
CA GLY A 177 -37.20 20.13 -60.72
C GLY A 177 -35.93 19.65 -60.00
N HIS A 178 -35.71 18.34 -59.87
CA HIS A 178 -34.55 17.83 -59.13
C HIS A 178 -33.24 18.03 -59.90
N VAL A 179 -32.27 18.66 -59.22
CA VAL A 179 -30.88 18.76 -59.65
C VAL A 179 -30.11 17.67 -58.90
N CYS A 180 -29.82 16.56 -59.56
CA CYS A 180 -29.21 15.41 -58.88
C CYS A 180 -28.20 14.61 -59.71
N SER A 181 -28.13 14.79 -61.03
CA SER A 181 -27.24 14.01 -61.91
C SER A 181 -26.24 14.89 -62.66
N CYS A 182 -25.10 14.31 -63.04
CA CYS A 182 -24.26 14.82 -64.13
C CYS A 182 -24.78 14.31 -65.49
N SER A 183 -24.26 14.88 -66.58
CA SER A 183 -24.63 14.56 -67.96
C SER A 183 -24.37 13.10 -68.34
N GLU A 184 -23.21 12.56 -67.95
CA GLU A 184 -22.82 11.17 -68.22
C GLU A 184 -23.77 10.18 -67.52
N CYS A 185 -24.03 10.38 -66.22
CA CYS A 185 -24.94 9.51 -65.49
C CYS A 185 -26.38 9.60 -65.97
N TYR A 186 -26.84 10.77 -66.44
CA TYR A 186 -28.15 10.90 -67.07
C TYR A 186 -28.22 10.11 -68.38
N GLY A 187 -27.15 10.10 -69.18
CA GLY A 187 -27.04 9.32 -70.40
C GLY A 187 -27.10 7.81 -70.15
N ALA A 188 -26.54 7.37 -69.02
CA ALA A 188 -26.52 5.97 -68.61
C ALA A 188 -27.79 5.48 -67.88
N LEU A 189 -28.79 6.35 -67.65
CA LEU A 189 -30.04 5.94 -67.00
C LEU A 189 -30.83 4.96 -67.89
N PRO A 190 -31.37 3.87 -67.32
CA PRO A 190 -32.15 2.89 -68.08
C PRO A 190 -33.48 3.48 -68.57
N GLU A 191 -33.95 3.01 -69.72
CA GLU A 191 -35.25 3.40 -70.26
C GLU A 191 -36.40 2.62 -69.61
N PRO A 192 -37.53 3.27 -69.25
CA PRO A 192 -37.79 4.71 -69.35
C PRO A 192 -37.07 5.52 -68.25
N LYS A 193 -36.49 6.67 -68.64
CA LYS A 193 -35.70 7.52 -67.73
C LYS A 193 -36.55 8.07 -66.58
N ARG A 194 -36.11 7.83 -65.34
CA ARG A 194 -36.79 8.29 -64.11
C ARG A 194 -35.83 9.05 -63.20
N CYS A 195 -36.35 10.05 -62.50
CA CYS A 195 -35.59 10.83 -61.53
C CYS A 195 -35.12 9.92 -60.37
N PRO A 196 -33.81 9.87 -60.04
CA PRO A 196 -33.30 9.08 -58.91
C PRO A 196 -33.87 9.48 -57.54
N ILE A 197 -34.36 10.72 -57.40
CA ILE A 197 -34.88 11.25 -56.14
C ILE A 197 -36.37 10.94 -55.98
N CYS A 198 -37.21 11.38 -56.92
CA CYS A 198 -38.67 11.28 -56.80
C CYS A 198 -39.30 10.21 -57.71
N ARG A 199 -38.52 9.49 -58.52
CA ARG A 199 -38.95 8.43 -59.45
C ARG A 199 -39.93 8.85 -60.55
N GLN A 200 -40.22 10.15 -60.69
CA GLN A 200 -41.03 10.71 -61.77
C GLN A 200 -40.33 10.52 -63.12
N ALA A 201 -41.10 10.29 -64.19
CA ALA A 201 -40.56 10.17 -65.54
C ALA A 201 -39.90 11.48 -65.99
N ILE A 202 -38.73 11.39 -66.62
CA ILE A 202 -37.97 12.56 -67.09
C ILE A 202 -38.36 12.84 -68.54
N THR A 203 -39.17 13.88 -68.77
CA THR A 203 -39.58 14.28 -70.12
C THR A 203 -38.52 15.13 -70.82
N ARG A 204 -37.86 16.03 -70.08
CA ARG A 204 -36.85 16.96 -70.59
C ARG A 204 -35.74 17.17 -69.56
N VAL A 205 -34.51 17.38 -70.04
CA VAL A 205 -33.35 17.73 -69.21
C VAL A 205 -32.77 19.05 -69.69
N VAL A 206 -32.35 19.90 -68.75
CA VAL A 206 -31.64 21.15 -69.04
C VAL A 206 -30.25 21.08 -68.40
N PRO A 207 -29.16 21.29 -69.16
CA PRO A 207 -27.83 21.36 -68.58
C PRO A 207 -27.68 22.64 -67.74
N LEU A 208 -27.15 22.50 -66.52
CA LEU A 208 -26.72 23.62 -65.69
C LEU A 208 -25.26 23.91 -65.96
N TYR A 209 -24.96 25.19 -66.19
CA TYR A 209 -23.61 25.71 -66.21
C TYR A 209 -23.36 26.35 -64.85
N ASN A 210 -22.56 25.69 -64.01
CA ASN A 210 -22.01 26.32 -62.82
C ASN A 210 -20.81 27.18 -63.25
N SER A 211 -20.88 28.47 -62.95
CA SER A 211 -19.76 29.43 -63.04
C SER A 211 -18.86 29.37 -61.82
#